data_AF-A0A939YXU5-F1
#
_entry.id   AF-A0A939YXU5-F1
#
_cell.length_a   1.000
_cell.length_b   1.000
_cell.length_c   1.000
_cell.angle_alpha   90.00
_cell.angle_beta   90.00
_cell.angle_gamma   90.00
#
_symmetry.space_group_name_H-M   'P 1'
#
loop_
_entity.id
_entity.type
_entity.pdbx_description
1 polymer ?
#
loop_
_entity_poly.entity_id
_entity_poly.type
_entity_poly.pdbx_seq_one_letter_code
_entity_poly.pdbx_strand_id
1 'polypeptide(L)'
;MDEYFDWVNIDKKQYICPGDFGQGNYRFDSSCRGNVVLLGVRDLLANEWQGCKVLFMGDEKDIPEGAENSALKQLYDQTVQNGTPGKGYDTQVATYWNISGFFAAAEVRVRREIIKYLEALDGDAPKPVNEYGVDVSDPYGGLFLREGMEFRITLNHSKKVG
;
A
#
# COMPACT_ATOMS: atom_id res chain seq x y z
N MET A 1 14.56 -13.83 -2.13
CA MET A 1 13.25 -14.48 -1.95
C MET A 1 12.44 -14.07 -3.16
N ASP A 2 11.14 -14.14 -3.08
CA ASP A 2 10.22 -13.86 -4.16
C ASP A 2 9.70 -12.44 -3.86
N GLU A 3 9.97 -11.45 -4.73
CA GLU A 3 9.85 -10.00 -4.42
C GLU A 3 8.37 -9.58 -4.23
N TYR A 4 8.07 -8.98 -3.08
CA TYR A 4 6.75 -8.46 -2.74
C TYR A 4 6.66 -6.97 -3.03
N PHE A 5 5.52 -6.54 -3.55
CA PHE A 5 5.31 -5.17 -3.97
C PHE A 5 4.10 -4.50 -3.34
N ASP A 6 4.27 -3.25 -2.93
CA ASP A 6 3.22 -2.39 -2.42
C ASP A 6 3.07 -1.09 -3.22
N TRP A 7 1.87 -0.52 -3.21
CA TRP A 7 1.63 0.85 -3.67
C TRP A 7 1.75 1.82 -2.51
N VAL A 8 2.72 2.73 -2.58
CA VAL A 8 3.16 3.53 -1.43
C VAL A 8 3.05 5.01 -1.73
N ASN A 9 2.29 5.73 -0.91
CA ASN A 9 2.24 7.19 -0.90
C ASN A 9 3.23 7.74 0.14
N ILE A 10 4.30 8.35 -0.35
CA ILE A 10 5.43 8.84 0.45
C ILE A 10 5.09 10.14 1.20
N ASP A 11 4.19 10.95 0.63
CA ASP A 11 3.80 12.23 1.22
C ASP A 11 2.87 12.04 2.41
N LYS A 12 1.97 11.06 2.32
CA LYS A 12 0.98 10.76 3.35
C LYS A 12 1.40 9.66 4.31
N LYS A 13 2.53 8.97 4.04
CA LYS A 13 2.97 7.77 4.75
C LYS A 13 1.88 6.70 4.81
N GLN A 14 1.29 6.42 3.65
CA GLN A 14 0.23 5.43 3.48
C GLN A 14 0.63 4.41 2.43
N TYR A 15 0.11 3.20 2.52
CA TYR A 15 0.29 2.20 1.47
C TYR A 15 -0.91 1.28 1.31
N ILE A 16 -0.98 0.62 0.16
CA ILE A 16 -1.86 -0.50 -0.13
C ILE A 16 -1.00 -1.72 -0.44
N CYS A 17 -1.31 -2.84 0.21
CA CYS A 17 -0.71 -4.14 -0.04
C CYS A 17 -1.63 -5.00 -0.92
N PRO A 18 -1.18 -5.48 -2.10
CA PRO A 18 -1.96 -6.35 -2.98
C PRO A 18 -2.49 -7.62 -2.28
N GLY A 19 -1.74 -8.14 -1.31
CA GLY A 19 -2.03 -9.33 -0.51
C GLY A 19 -3.34 -9.20 0.26
N ASP A 20 -3.65 -8.00 0.71
CA ASP A 20 -4.90 -7.68 1.40
C ASP A 20 -6.12 -7.83 0.49
N PHE A 21 -5.95 -7.67 -0.82
CA PHE A 21 -7.02 -7.85 -1.80
C PHE A 21 -7.11 -9.29 -2.30
N GLY A 22 -6.37 -10.21 -1.67
CA GLY A 22 -6.29 -11.61 -2.08
C GLY A 22 -5.57 -11.82 -3.42
N GLN A 23 -4.91 -10.80 -3.96
CA GLN A 23 -3.94 -10.96 -5.04
C GLN A 23 -2.61 -11.42 -4.42
N GLY A 24 -1.79 -12.14 -5.17
CA GLY A 24 -0.41 -12.35 -4.75
C GLY A 24 0.32 -11.00 -4.67
N ASN A 25 1.34 -10.93 -3.81
CA ASN A 25 2.20 -9.75 -3.70
C ASN A 25 3.25 -9.68 -4.81
N TYR A 26 3.27 -10.66 -5.72
CA TYR A 26 4.16 -10.62 -6.87
C TYR A 26 3.70 -9.58 -7.89
N ARG A 27 4.68 -9.03 -8.62
CA ARG A 27 4.42 -8.07 -9.69
C ARG A 27 3.37 -8.56 -10.68
N PHE A 28 3.41 -9.83 -11.10
CA PHE A 28 2.47 -10.35 -12.10
C PHE A 28 1.04 -10.50 -11.56
N ASP A 29 0.88 -10.82 -10.28
CA ASP A 29 -0.42 -11.01 -9.66
C ASP A 29 -1.13 -9.67 -9.42
N SER A 30 -0.35 -8.64 -9.10
CA SER A 30 -0.84 -7.30 -8.77
C SER A 30 -0.98 -6.35 -9.97
N SER A 31 -0.54 -6.74 -11.18
CA SER A 31 -0.49 -5.85 -12.36
C SER A 31 -1.49 -6.16 -13.49
N CYS A 32 -2.45 -7.07 -13.28
CA CYS A 32 -3.42 -7.42 -14.33
C CYS A 32 -4.56 -6.38 -14.46
N ARG A 33 -5.00 -6.12 -15.69
CA ARG A 33 -6.02 -5.11 -16.00
C ARG A 33 -7.33 -5.40 -15.24
N GLY A 34 -7.85 -4.38 -14.56
CA GLY A 34 -9.13 -4.47 -13.87
C GLY A 34 -9.10 -5.30 -12.59
N ASN A 35 -7.91 -5.63 -12.08
CA ASN A 35 -7.84 -6.22 -10.75
C ASN A 35 -8.30 -5.21 -9.68
N VAL A 36 -8.81 -5.75 -8.59
CA VAL A 36 -9.41 -4.97 -7.50
C VAL A 36 -8.41 -4.05 -6.80
N VAL A 37 -7.11 -4.40 -6.80
CA VAL A 37 -6.04 -3.56 -6.26
C VAL A 37 -5.93 -2.26 -7.06
N LEU A 38 -5.87 -2.36 -8.40
CA LEU A 38 -5.76 -1.20 -9.28
C LEU A 38 -7.02 -0.32 -9.24
N LEU A 39 -8.20 -0.89 -8.97
CA LEU A 39 -9.42 -0.11 -8.72
C LEU A 39 -9.29 0.73 -7.44
N GLY A 40 -8.73 0.16 -6.37
CA GLY A 40 -8.48 0.88 -5.12
C GLY A 40 -7.39 1.95 -5.26
N VAL A 41 -6.27 1.61 -5.89
CA VAL A 41 -5.18 2.57 -6.19
C VAL A 41 -5.70 3.72 -7.03
N ARG A 42 -6.54 3.43 -8.03
CA ARG A 42 -7.12 4.49 -8.86
C ARG A 42 -8.05 5.41 -8.09
N ASP A 43 -8.90 4.85 -7.24
CA ASP A 43 -9.78 5.64 -6.37
C ASP A 43 -8.98 6.61 -5.50
N LEU A 44 -7.86 6.14 -4.93
CA LEU A 44 -6.95 7.00 -4.18
C LEU A 44 -6.29 8.07 -5.06
N LEU A 45 -5.72 7.70 -6.21
CA LEU A 45 -5.04 8.64 -7.11
C LEU A 45 -5.98 9.73 -7.65
N ALA A 46 -7.27 9.42 -7.79
CA ALA A 46 -8.29 10.38 -8.19
C ALA A 46 -8.76 11.29 -7.04
N ASN A 47 -8.49 10.91 -5.79
CA ASN A 47 -8.98 11.60 -4.58
C ASN A 47 -7.83 11.89 -3.60
N GLU A 48 -7.65 11.08 -2.56
CA GLU A 48 -6.79 11.43 -1.42
C GLU A 48 -5.30 11.42 -1.74
N TRP A 49 -4.88 10.69 -2.77
CA TRP A 49 -3.49 10.64 -3.25
C TRP A 49 -3.28 11.55 -4.47
N GLN A 50 -4.27 12.36 -4.85
CA GLN A 50 -4.13 13.27 -5.97
C GLN A 50 -2.97 14.24 -5.75
N GLY A 51 -2.02 14.25 -6.69
CA GLY A 51 -0.83 15.09 -6.64
C GLY A 51 0.27 14.62 -5.68
N CYS A 52 0.08 13.49 -4.99
CA CYS A 52 1.11 12.89 -4.14
C CYS A 52 2.17 12.13 -4.94
N LYS A 53 3.36 11.99 -4.33
CA LYS A 53 4.42 11.10 -4.79
C LYS A 53 4.07 9.67 -4.39
N VAL A 54 3.75 8.86 -5.40
CA VAL A 54 3.38 7.44 -5.24
C VAL A 54 4.41 6.55 -5.93
N LEU A 55 4.84 5.50 -5.24
CA LEU A 55 5.78 4.49 -5.73
C LEU A 55 5.09 3.12 -5.78
N PHE A 56 5.51 2.29 -6.72
CA PHE A 56 5.29 0.85 -6.66
C PHE A 56 6.60 0.22 -6.22
N MET A 57 6.68 -0.19 -4.96
CA MET A 57 7.95 -0.50 -4.28
C MET A 57 8.06 -1.98 -3.97
N GLY A 58 9.20 -2.59 -4.32
CA GLY A 58 9.56 -3.95 -3.96
C GLY A 58 10.34 -4.03 -2.64
N ASP A 59 10.34 -5.19 -1.99
CA ASP A 59 11.01 -5.44 -0.71
C ASP A 59 12.51 -5.78 -0.80
N GLU A 60 12.99 -6.16 -1.99
CA GLU A 60 14.36 -6.69 -2.17
C GLU A 60 15.43 -5.60 -2.46
N LYS A 61 15.05 -4.36 -2.78
CA LYS A 61 16.00 -3.33 -3.23
C LYS A 61 16.09 -2.11 -2.33
N ASP A 62 17.32 -1.83 -1.91
CA ASP A 62 17.66 -0.61 -1.21
C ASP A 62 17.57 0.62 -2.12
N ILE A 63 17.18 1.74 -1.53
CA ILE A 63 17.13 3.03 -2.19
C ILE A 63 18.54 3.61 -2.18
N PRO A 64 19.10 3.96 -3.36
CA PRO A 64 20.44 4.51 -3.42
C PRO A 64 20.50 5.90 -2.78
N GLU A 65 21.59 6.16 -2.05
CA GLU A 65 21.93 7.50 -1.61
C GLU A 65 22.12 8.40 -2.84
N GLY A 66 21.57 9.62 -2.78
CA GLY A 66 21.67 10.58 -3.88
C GLY A 66 20.77 10.29 -5.07
N ALA A 67 19.69 9.50 -4.90
CA ALA A 67 18.69 9.30 -5.93
C ALA A 67 18.18 10.64 -6.52
N GLU A 68 18.22 10.76 -7.85
CA GLU A 68 17.78 11.99 -8.55
C GLU A 68 16.26 12.18 -8.49
N ASN A 69 15.51 11.07 -8.41
CA ASN A 69 14.06 11.12 -8.33
C ASN A 69 13.61 11.68 -6.98
N SER A 70 12.79 12.75 -7.00
CA SER A 70 12.36 13.45 -5.78
C SER A 70 11.55 12.60 -4.80
N ALA A 71 10.85 11.55 -5.26
CA ALA A 71 10.13 10.61 -4.40
C ALA A 71 11.10 9.63 -3.73
N LEU A 72 12.06 9.10 -4.48
CA LEU A 72 13.11 8.23 -3.93
C LEU A 72 14.00 8.97 -2.93
N LYS A 73 14.36 10.23 -3.21
CA LYS A 73 15.11 11.08 -2.28
C LYS A 73 14.35 11.28 -0.98
N GLN A 74 13.07 11.65 -1.05
CA GLN A 74 12.23 11.82 0.13
C GLN A 74 12.10 10.52 0.94
N LEU A 75 11.92 9.39 0.26
CA LEU A 75 11.87 8.10 0.94
C LEU A 75 13.20 7.78 1.61
N TYR A 76 14.33 7.97 0.91
CA TYR A 76 15.67 7.80 1.49
C TYR A 76 15.85 8.64 2.76
N ASP A 77 15.49 9.93 2.73
CA ASP A 77 15.57 10.81 3.91
C ASP A 77 14.74 10.24 5.08
N GLN A 78 13.57 9.67 4.81
CA GLN A 78 12.76 9.01 5.83
C GLN A 78 13.40 7.71 6.35
N THR A 79 14.08 6.93 5.51
CA THR A 79 14.82 5.74 5.95
C THR A 79 15.97 6.10 6.90
N VAL A 80 16.66 7.22 6.63
CA VAL A 80 17.71 7.76 7.51
C VAL A 80 17.13 8.20 8.85
N GLN A 81 15.99 8.89 8.84
CA GLN A 81 15.28 9.29 10.07
C GLN A 81 14.82 8.08 10.89
N ASN A 82 14.45 6.98 10.23
CA ASN A 82 14.06 5.72 10.85
C ASN A 82 15.26 4.85 11.29
N GLY A 83 16.50 5.33 11.11
CA GLY A 83 17.71 4.61 11.53
C GLY A 83 18.09 3.42 10.65
N THR A 84 17.49 3.28 9.47
CA THR A 84 17.73 2.18 8.53
C THR A 84 18.01 2.70 7.11
N PRO A 85 19.14 3.41 6.89
CA PRO A 85 19.43 4.08 5.62
C PRO A 85 19.30 3.17 4.40
N GLY A 86 18.52 3.59 3.41
CA GLY A 86 18.26 2.85 2.18
C GLY A 86 17.18 1.78 2.28
N LYS A 87 16.79 1.35 3.49
CA LYS A 87 15.79 0.28 3.72
C LYS A 87 14.36 0.81 3.61
N GLY A 88 13.95 1.05 2.37
CA GLY A 88 12.64 1.64 2.03
C GLY A 88 11.47 0.81 2.55
N TYR A 89 11.46 -0.48 2.23
CA TYR A 89 10.38 -1.40 2.62
C TYR A 89 10.28 -1.57 4.14
N ASP A 90 11.41 -1.80 4.83
CA ASP A 90 11.44 -1.90 6.29
C ASP A 90 10.91 -0.62 6.96
N THR A 91 11.28 0.55 6.43
CA THR A 91 10.79 1.84 6.91
C THR A 91 9.28 1.99 6.69
N GLN A 92 8.77 1.59 5.53
CA GLN A 92 7.34 1.59 5.24
C GLN A 92 6.58 0.69 6.23
N VAL A 93 6.95 -0.59 6.33
CA VAL A 93 6.26 -1.56 7.20
C VAL A 93 6.25 -1.09 8.67
N ALA A 94 7.33 -0.45 9.12
CA ALA A 94 7.44 0.02 10.50
C ALA A 94 6.68 1.33 10.77
N THR A 95 6.51 2.22 9.77
CA THR A 95 6.11 3.60 10.04
C THR A 95 4.94 4.13 9.21
N TYR A 96 4.51 3.41 8.18
CA TYR A 96 3.41 3.83 7.31
C TYR A 96 2.12 3.13 7.70
N TRP A 97 1.00 3.76 7.39
CA TRP A 97 -0.32 3.23 7.62
C TRP A 97 -0.82 2.41 6.42
N ASN A 98 -1.15 1.14 6.65
CA ASN A 98 -1.81 0.29 5.66
C ASN A 98 -3.28 0.68 5.54
N ILE A 99 -3.65 1.26 4.39
CA ILE A 99 -5.01 1.71 4.11
C ILE A 99 -5.79 0.74 3.22
N SER A 100 -5.27 -0.45 2.94
CA SER A 100 -6.01 -1.50 2.22
C SER A 100 -7.37 -1.80 2.85
N GLY A 101 -7.43 -1.76 4.19
CA GLY A 101 -8.63 -2.04 4.98
C GLY A 101 -9.82 -1.12 4.71
N PHE A 102 -9.65 0.00 4.02
CA PHE A 102 -10.78 0.84 3.64
C PHE A 102 -11.60 0.29 2.47
N PHE A 103 -11.06 -0.68 1.72
CA PHE A 103 -11.72 -1.23 0.54
C PHE A 103 -12.48 -2.52 0.85
N ALA A 104 -13.72 -2.62 0.39
CA ALA A 104 -14.57 -3.80 0.56
C ALA A 104 -13.90 -5.07 0.00
N ALA A 105 -13.19 -4.94 -1.13
CA ALA A 105 -12.45 -6.05 -1.73
C ALA A 105 -11.34 -6.65 -0.82
N ALA A 106 -10.86 -5.90 0.17
CA ALA A 106 -9.82 -6.35 1.10
C ALA A 106 -10.38 -7.03 2.36
N GLU A 107 -11.70 -7.02 2.56
CA GLU A 107 -12.36 -7.39 3.82
C GLU A 107 -11.92 -8.76 4.34
N VAL A 108 -11.96 -9.78 3.48
CA VAL A 108 -11.68 -11.16 3.91
C VAL A 108 -10.26 -11.33 4.46
N ARG A 109 -9.26 -10.72 3.84
CA ARG A 109 -7.86 -10.85 4.27
C ARG A 109 -7.58 -9.93 5.45
N VAL A 110 -7.97 -8.66 5.36
CA VAL A 110 -7.70 -7.68 6.41
C VAL A 110 -8.38 -8.06 7.72
N ARG A 111 -9.64 -8.56 7.71
CA ARG A 111 -10.28 -9.07 8.94
C ARG A 111 -9.45 -10.16 9.61
N ARG A 112 -8.86 -11.07 8.83
CA ARG A 112 -8.02 -12.16 9.35
C ARG A 112 -6.72 -11.63 9.94
N GLU A 113 -6.07 -10.66 9.28
CA GLU A 113 -4.84 -10.06 9.82
C GLU A 113 -5.12 -9.23 11.09
N ILE A 114 -6.25 -8.51 11.14
CA ILE A 114 -6.72 -7.83 12.36
C ILE A 114 -6.98 -8.82 13.50
N ILE A 115 -7.61 -9.98 13.23
CA ILE A 115 -7.82 -11.01 14.26
C ILE A 115 -6.47 -11.48 14.82
N LYS A 116 -5.49 -11.79 13.96
CA LYS A 116 -4.15 -12.18 14.42
C LYS A 116 -3.46 -11.08 15.24
N TYR A 117 -3.63 -9.82 14.83
CA TYR A 117 -3.11 -8.67 15.58
C TYR A 117 -3.71 -8.64 16.99
N LEU A 118 -5.04 -8.75 17.12
CA LEU A 118 -5.73 -8.76 18.41
C LEU A 118 -5.32 -9.96 19.27
N GLU A 119 -5.26 -11.16 18.71
CA GLU A 119 -4.79 -12.37 19.40
C GLU A 119 -3.36 -12.22 19.93
N ALA A 120 -2.49 -11.54 19.17
CA ALA A 120 -1.11 -11.30 19.56
C ALA A 120 -0.96 -10.19 20.63
N LEU A 121 -1.95 -9.32 20.82
CA LEU A 121 -1.95 -8.34 21.91
C LEU A 121 -2.15 -8.99 23.28
N ASP A 122 -2.81 -10.14 23.33
CA ASP A 122 -3.11 -10.89 24.55
C ASP A 122 -1.95 -11.83 24.99
N GLY A 123 -0.90 -11.94 24.17
CA GLY A 123 0.26 -12.80 24.45
C GLY A 123 1.44 -12.10 25.12
N ASP A 124 2.42 -12.89 25.57
CA ASP A 124 3.70 -12.40 26.15
C ASP A 124 4.75 -12.02 25.08
N ALA A 125 4.43 -12.21 23.80
CA ALA A 125 5.31 -11.87 22.69
C ALA A 125 5.42 -10.34 22.51
N PRO A 126 6.47 -9.84 21.82
CA PRO A 126 6.53 -8.44 21.43
C PRO A 126 5.26 -8.05 20.67
N LYS A 127 4.66 -6.92 21.06
CA LYS A 127 3.43 -6.45 20.45
C LYS A 127 3.63 -6.22 18.94
N PRO A 128 2.77 -6.78 18.08
CA PRO A 128 2.85 -6.54 16.65
C PRO A 128 2.59 -5.06 16.32
N VAL A 129 3.05 -4.64 15.15
CA VAL A 129 2.75 -3.31 14.60
C VAL A 129 1.25 -3.24 14.28
N ASN A 130 0.59 -2.16 14.69
CA ASN A 130 -0.80 -1.88 14.32
C ASN A 130 -0.86 -1.31 12.89
N GLU A 131 -0.61 -2.18 11.91
CA GLU A 131 -0.45 -1.76 10.51
C GLU A 131 -1.69 -1.06 9.93
N TYR A 132 -2.90 -1.47 10.35
CA TYR A 132 -4.16 -0.87 9.88
C TYR A 132 -4.68 0.26 10.79
N GLY A 133 -3.97 0.61 11.87
CA GLY A 133 -4.40 1.67 12.79
C GLY A 133 -5.71 1.36 13.53
N VAL A 134 -5.93 0.09 13.87
CA VAL A 134 -7.14 -0.45 14.49
C VAL A 134 -7.34 0.08 15.92
N ASP A 135 -8.57 0.50 16.25
CA ASP A 135 -9.02 0.68 17.64
C ASP A 135 -9.47 -0.68 18.20
N VAL A 136 -8.83 -1.15 19.26
CA VAL A 136 -9.13 -2.46 19.87
C VAL A 136 -10.59 -2.55 20.36
N SER A 137 -11.22 -1.42 20.72
CA SER A 137 -12.61 -1.39 21.19
C SER A 137 -13.65 -1.46 20.06
N ASP A 138 -13.27 -1.06 18.85
CA ASP A 138 -14.08 -1.19 17.62
C ASP A 138 -13.17 -1.52 16.42
N PRO A 139 -12.71 -2.78 16.32
CA PRO A 139 -11.60 -3.12 15.43
C PRO A 139 -11.90 -3.05 13.94
N TYR A 140 -13.17 -2.85 13.59
CA TYR A 140 -13.61 -2.74 12.19
C TYR A 140 -14.28 -1.39 11.89
N GLY A 141 -14.30 -0.47 12.85
CA GLY A 141 -14.90 0.85 12.71
C GLY A 141 -14.30 1.60 11.52
N GLY A 142 -15.15 1.98 10.56
CA GLY A 142 -14.73 2.73 9.37
C GLY A 142 -14.00 1.94 8.28
N LEU A 143 -13.84 0.62 8.44
CA LEU A 143 -13.21 -0.25 7.44
C LEU A 143 -14.22 -0.75 6.40
N PHE A 144 -13.71 -1.14 5.23
CA PHE A 144 -14.43 -1.82 4.14
C PHE A 144 -15.57 -1.02 3.49
N LEU A 145 -15.47 0.31 3.52
CA LEU A 145 -16.53 1.21 3.03
C LEU A 145 -16.36 1.63 1.56
N ARG A 146 -15.23 1.35 0.92
CA ARG A 146 -14.90 1.78 -0.45
C ARG A 146 -14.92 0.62 -1.44
N GLU A 147 -15.56 0.83 -2.59
CA GLU A 147 -15.57 -0.15 -3.69
C GLU A 147 -14.36 -0.02 -4.63
N GLY A 148 -13.67 1.13 -4.61
CA GLY A 148 -12.68 1.49 -5.64
C GLY A 148 -13.34 2.11 -6.88
N MET A 149 -12.53 2.47 -7.89
CA MET A 149 -13.00 3.28 -9.03
C MET A 149 -12.76 2.61 -10.40
N GLU A 150 -13.85 2.28 -11.11
CA GLU A 150 -13.83 1.68 -12.45
C GLU A 150 -13.64 2.65 -13.62
N PHE A 151 -12.90 2.16 -14.62
CA PHE A 151 -12.49 2.69 -15.92
C PHE A 151 -13.07 2.15 -17.20
N ARG A 152 -13.66 2.99 -18.06
CA ARG A 152 -13.69 2.71 -19.50
C ARG A 152 -12.79 3.67 -20.26
N ILE A 153 -11.67 3.15 -20.78
CA ILE A 153 -10.90 3.85 -21.82
C ILE A 153 -11.53 3.48 -23.16
N THR A 154 -11.97 4.49 -23.91
CA THR A 154 -12.34 4.32 -25.32
C THR A 154 -11.18 4.84 -26.17
N LEU A 155 -10.44 3.92 -26.82
CA LEU A 155 -9.40 4.29 -27.77
C LEU A 155 -10.05 4.55 -29.13
N ASN A 156 -10.10 5.81 -29.55
CA ASN A 156 -10.59 6.17 -30.86
C ASN A 156 -9.46 6.07 -31.91
N HIS A 157 -9.42 4.97 -32.64
CA HIS A 157 -8.43 4.73 -33.71
C HIS A 157 -8.66 5.56 -34.98
N SER A 158 -9.76 6.33 -35.09
CA SER A 158 -10.07 7.14 -36.27
C SER A 158 -9.43 8.54 -36.25
N LYS A 159 -8.97 9.02 -35.09
CA LYS A 159 -8.19 10.27 -35.01
C LYS A 159 -6.71 9.96 -35.18
N LYS A 160 -6.14 10.32 -36.33
CA LYS A 160 -4.69 10.48 -36.46
C LYS A 160 -4.28 11.67 -35.59
N VAL A 161 -3.36 11.44 -34.65
CA VAL A 161 -2.68 12.54 -33.94
C VAL A 161 -1.80 13.21 -34.98
N GLY A 162 -2.13 14.45 -35.33
CA GLY A 162 -1.39 15.28 -36.29
C GLY A 162 -0.23 15.99 -35.63
#